data_AF-A0A439CLG9-F1
#
_entry.id   AF-A0A439CLG9-F1
#
_cell.length_a   1.000
_cell.length_b   1.000
_cell.length_c   1.000
_cell.angle_alpha   90.00
_cell.angle_beta   90.00
_cell.angle_gamma   90.00
#
_symmetry.space_group_name_H-M   'P 1'
#
loop_
_entity.id
_entity.type
_entity.pdbx_description
1 polymer ?
#
loop_
_entity_poly.entity_id
_entity_poly.type
_entity_poly.pdbx_seq_one_letter_code
_entity_poly.pdbx_strand_id
1 'polypeptide(L)'
;MSLIRMGSGPVQVTGTELKPVLEKAGLELTESLIDEYSTLITGFEAAIDALPSDREVEPRPDLEKYPRKDIHIPQDTEFGAWATKVTAKCTAPKSNLLEGRTVALKDNIALAGVRCTNGTAMVEWVPEIDATIATRIMDAGATIIGKAACENACMEGISCTSVTGPVHNPYAEGYSAGGSSSGSGRLVATGSVDLAIGCDQGGSIRIPASSCGIVGLKPTWGLVPYTGILSLDPPIDHAGPMAKTVRDCALLLEAIAGPDGWDDRQPPMEIKGYQREFVRDVDAVTGLPRKTMLEGMKVGILSEGFQIPGHDENVAVSVRSAATKLAELGATVSSVSIPKHLEAGKY
;
A
#
# COMPACT_ATOMS: atom_id res chain seq x y z
N MET A 1 -24.69 -25.41 -16.14
CA MET A 1 -24.44 -26.76 -15.62
C MET A 1 -23.30 -27.33 -16.44
N SER A 2 -22.07 -27.29 -15.93
CA SER A 2 -20.87 -27.73 -16.66
C SER A 2 -20.69 -29.23 -16.47
N LEU A 3 -20.48 -29.98 -17.55
CA LEU A 3 -20.20 -31.41 -17.53
C LEU A 3 -18.73 -31.62 -17.17
N ILE A 4 -18.44 -32.14 -15.98
CA ILE A 4 -17.09 -32.58 -15.61
C ILE A 4 -16.87 -33.97 -16.23
N ARG A 5 -15.82 -34.11 -17.04
CA ARG A 5 -15.38 -35.43 -17.52
C ARG A 5 -14.55 -36.10 -16.42
N MET A 6 -15.08 -37.17 -15.86
CA MET A 6 -14.38 -37.97 -14.85
C MET A 6 -13.18 -38.70 -15.49
N GLY A 7 -12.01 -38.67 -14.82
CA GLY A 7 -10.91 -39.59 -15.08
C GLY A 7 -10.08 -39.39 -16.35
N SER A 8 -10.08 -38.21 -16.98
CA SER A 8 -9.19 -37.94 -18.13
C SER A 8 -8.73 -36.48 -18.19
N GLY A 9 -7.66 -36.19 -17.45
CA GLY A 9 -6.87 -34.95 -17.49
C GLY A 9 -5.37 -35.25 -17.49
N PRO A 10 -4.51 -34.29 -17.88
CA PRO A 10 -3.05 -34.47 -17.89
C PRO A 10 -2.47 -34.63 -16.48
N VAL A 11 -3.14 -34.08 -15.45
CA VAL A 11 -2.86 -34.31 -14.03
C VAL A 11 -3.76 -35.44 -13.51
N GLN A 12 -3.18 -36.42 -12.83
CA GLN A 12 -3.89 -37.55 -12.22
C GLN A 12 -3.66 -37.49 -10.72
N VAL A 13 -4.71 -37.24 -9.94
CA VAL A 13 -4.64 -37.30 -8.49
C VAL A 13 -4.80 -38.75 -8.05
N THR A 14 -3.85 -39.22 -7.25
CA THR A 14 -3.81 -40.61 -6.78
C THR A 14 -4.07 -40.72 -5.28
N GLY A 15 -4.40 -41.93 -4.81
CA GLY A 15 -4.51 -42.20 -3.38
C GLY A 15 -3.24 -41.91 -2.59
N THR A 16 -2.07 -41.94 -3.23
CA THR A 16 -0.78 -41.56 -2.62
C THR A 16 -0.71 -40.06 -2.29
N GLU A 17 -1.33 -39.21 -3.09
CA GLU A 17 -1.41 -37.76 -2.86
C GLU A 17 -2.57 -37.40 -1.92
N LEU A 18 -3.66 -38.15 -1.97
CA LEU A 18 -4.86 -37.88 -1.17
C LEU A 18 -4.71 -38.29 0.30
N LYS A 19 -4.03 -39.41 0.59
CA LYS A 19 -3.86 -39.93 1.96
C LYS A 19 -3.22 -38.92 2.94
N PRO A 20 -2.11 -38.23 2.61
CA PRO A 20 -1.52 -37.22 3.49
C PRO A 20 -2.45 -36.03 3.75
N VAL A 21 -3.27 -35.63 2.78
CA VAL A 21 -4.23 -34.53 2.92
C VAL A 21 -5.38 -34.92 3.86
N LEU A 22 -5.89 -36.15 3.70
CA LEU A 22 -6.93 -36.71 4.58
C LEU A 22 -6.45 -36.82 6.03
N GLU A 23 -5.23 -37.33 6.24
CA GLU A 23 -4.61 -37.43 7.56
C GLU A 23 -4.47 -36.05 8.23
N LYS A 24 -3.96 -35.06 7.49
CA LYS A 24 -3.84 -33.68 7.98
C LYS A 24 -5.20 -33.04 8.33
N ALA A 25 -6.25 -33.43 7.61
CA ALA A 25 -7.63 -32.99 7.87
C ALA A 25 -8.33 -33.79 8.98
N GLY A 26 -7.70 -34.85 9.52
CA GLY A 26 -8.32 -35.74 10.50
C GLY A 26 -9.46 -36.58 9.91
N LEU A 27 -9.41 -36.87 8.61
CA LEU A 27 -10.41 -37.67 7.89
C LEU A 27 -9.86 -39.06 7.58
N GLU A 28 -10.67 -40.09 7.84
CA GLU A 28 -10.38 -41.47 7.47
C GLU A 28 -11.36 -41.95 6.40
N LEU A 29 -10.84 -42.41 5.27
CA LEU A 29 -11.61 -42.99 4.17
C LEU A 29 -11.17 -44.43 3.93
N THR A 30 -12.09 -45.27 3.46
CA THR A 30 -11.74 -46.61 2.97
C THR A 30 -10.96 -46.50 1.67
N GLU A 31 -10.13 -47.50 1.34
CA GLU A 31 -9.36 -47.54 0.08
C GLU A 31 -10.27 -47.39 -1.15
N SER A 32 -11.47 -48.00 -1.13
CA SER A 32 -12.46 -47.84 -2.21
C SER A 32 -12.91 -46.39 -2.40
N LEU A 33 -13.14 -45.67 -1.30
CA LEU A 33 -13.51 -44.26 -1.38
C LEU A 33 -12.33 -43.40 -1.83
N ILE A 34 -11.10 -43.75 -1.44
CA ILE A 34 -9.89 -43.05 -1.89
C ILE A 34 -9.77 -43.11 -3.42
N ASP A 35 -10.03 -44.26 -4.04
CA ASP A 35 -10.00 -44.41 -5.50
C ASP A 35 -11.12 -43.61 -6.19
N GLU A 36 -12.33 -43.61 -5.61
CA GLU A 36 -13.46 -42.82 -6.11
C GLU A 36 -13.18 -41.31 -6.04
N TYR A 37 -12.69 -40.82 -4.90
CA TYR A 37 -12.33 -39.41 -4.73
C TYR A 37 -11.12 -39.01 -5.60
N SER A 38 -10.15 -39.90 -5.78
CA SER A 38 -9.03 -39.69 -6.72
C SER A 38 -9.54 -39.44 -8.14
N THR A 39 -10.51 -40.24 -8.58
CA THR A 39 -11.16 -40.09 -9.90
C THR A 39 -11.93 -38.77 -10.01
N LEU A 40 -12.65 -38.39 -8.95
CA LEU A 40 -13.42 -37.14 -8.89
C LEU A 40 -12.53 -35.89 -8.90
N ILE A 41 -11.48 -35.87 -8.06
CA ILE A 41 -10.54 -34.75 -7.97
C ILE A 41 -9.75 -34.61 -9.27
N THR A 42 -9.33 -35.71 -9.89
CA THR A 42 -8.74 -35.71 -11.23
C THR A 42 -9.66 -35.04 -12.26
N GLY A 43 -10.98 -35.24 -12.16
CA GLY A 43 -11.96 -34.55 -13.00
C GLY A 43 -12.01 -33.04 -12.74
N PHE A 44 -11.86 -32.60 -11.49
CA PHE A 44 -11.78 -31.18 -11.14
C PHE A 44 -10.48 -30.53 -11.61
N GLU A 45 -9.32 -31.17 -11.42
CA GLU A 45 -8.02 -30.71 -11.94
C GLU A 45 -8.07 -30.56 -13.47
N ALA A 46 -8.64 -31.53 -14.18
CA ALA A 46 -8.82 -31.44 -15.62
C ALA A 46 -9.71 -30.26 -16.05
N ALA A 47 -10.71 -29.90 -15.24
CA ALA A 47 -11.55 -28.74 -15.48
C ALA A 47 -10.80 -27.42 -15.21
N ILE A 48 -9.92 -27.39 -14.21
CA ILE A 48 -9.03 -26.25 -13.91
C ILE A 48 -8.01 -26.08 -15.03
N ASP A 49 -7.36 -27.16 -15.49
CA ASP A 49 -6.40 -27.14 -16.60
C ASP A 49 -7.02 -26.67 -17.93
N ALA A 50 -8.33 -26.87 -18.09
CA ALA A 50 -9.06 -26.40 -19.26
C ALA A 50 -9.46 -24.92 -19.19
N LEU A 51 -9.34 -24.28 -18.01
CA LEU A 51 -9.54 -22.84 -17.91
C LEU A 51 -8.42 -22.15 -18.71
N PRO A 52 -8.75 -21.12 -19.52
CA PRO A 52 -7.71 -20.31 -20.13
C PRO A 52 -6.84 -19.71 -19.03
N SER A 53 -5.53 -19.62 -19.27
CA SER A 53 -4.63 -19.06 -18.28
C SER A 53 -5.05 -17.63 -17.97
N ASP A 54 -5.22 -17.30 -16.69
CA ASP A 54 -5.49 -15.92 -16.23
C ASP A 54 -4.43 -14.92 -16.74
N ARG A 55 -3.24 -15.42 -17.10
CA ARG A 55 -2.16 -14.64 -17.75
C ARG A 55 -2.60 -13.97 -19.05
N GLU A 56 -3.60 -14.49 -19.75
CA GLU A 56 -4.13 -13.88 -20.97
C GLU A 56 -4.98 -12.64 -20.70
N VAL A 57 -5.44 -12.46 -19.45
CA VAL A 57 -6.38 -11.40 -19.04
C VAL A 57 -5.69 -10.31 -18.21
N GLU A 58 -4.47 -10.55 -17.72
CA GLU A 58 -3.69 -9.58 -16.96
C GLU A 58 -3.29 -8.36 -17.81
N PRO A 59 -3.55 -7.12 -17.35
CA PRO A 59 -3.21 -5.92 -18.11
C PRO A 59 -1.68 -5.71 -18.11
N ARG A 60 -1.03 -6.12 -19.19
CA ARG A 60 0.39 -5.85 -19.42
C ARG A 60 0.59 -4.40 -19.88
N PRO A 61 1.53 -3.66 -19.28
CA PRO A 61 1.79 -2.28 -19.67
C PRO A 61 2.51 -2.21 -21.01
N ASP A 62 2.20 -1.19 -21.79
CA ASP A 62 2.96 -0.81 -22.98
C ASP A 62 4.33 -0.26 -22.56
N LEU A 63 5.39 -1.07 -22.70
CA LEU A 63 6.75 -0.68 -22.31
C LEU A 63 7.35 0.40 -23.22
N GLU A 64 6.82 0.62 -24.44
CA GLU A 64 7.23 1.73 -25.30
C GLU A 64 6.62 3.05 -24.81
N LYS A 65 5.36 3.00 -24.33
CA LYS A 65 4.72 4.15 -23.69
C LYS A 65 5.30 4.45 -22.32
N TYR A 66 5.63 3.43 -21.53
CA TYR A 66 6.16 3.56 -20.17
C TYR A 66 7.53 2.88 -20.05
N PRO A 67 8.61 3.36 -20.69
CA PRO A 67 9.90 2.70 -20.64
C PRO A 67 10.46 2.59 -19.22
N ARG A 68 11.09 1.45 -18.91
CA ARG A 68 11.88 1.24 -17.69
C ARG A 68 13.35 1.26 -18.07
N LYS A 69 14.14 2.09 -17.39
CA LYS A 69 15.58 2.23 -17.61
C LYS A 69 16.33 2.07 -16.30
N ASP A 70 17.63 1.78 -16.39
CA ASP A 70 18.54 1.77 -15.25
C ASP A 70 18.09 0.88 -14.08
N ILE A 71 17.48 -0.27 -14.38
CA ILE A 71 17.01 -1.21 -13.35
C ILE A 71 18.23 -1.87 -12.70
N HIS A 72 18.44 -1.63 -11.41
CA HIS A 72 19.52 -2.28 -10.65
C HIS A 72 19.25 -2.27 -9.14
N ILE A 73 19.85 -3.21 -8.43
CA ILE A 73 19.94 -3.17 -6.96
C ILE A 73 21.10 -2.21 -6.62
N PRO A 74 20.86 -1.12 -5.88
CA PRO A 74 21.92 -0.15 -5.60
C PRO A 74 22.93 -0.73 -4.60
N GLN A 75 24.21 -0.39 -4.79
CA GLN A 75 25.26 -0.74 -3.82
C GLN A 75 25.12 0.07 -2.52
N ASP A 76 24.78 1.35 -2.65
CA ASP A 76 24.38 2.22 -1.53
C ASP A 76 22.85 2.23 -1.46
N THR A 77 22.30 1.55 -0.46
CA THR A 77 20.86 1.47 -0.24
C THR A 77 20.30 2.70 0.48
N GLU A 78 21.14 3.70 0.77
CA GLU A 78 20.79 4.91 1.53
C GLU A 78 20.27 4.58 2.94
N PHE A 79 21.04 3.76 3.66
CA PHE A 79 20.68 3.17 4.95
C PHE A 79 19.41 2.30 4.86
N GLY A 80 19.43 1.34 3.94
CA GLY A 80 18.39 0.33 3.77
C GLY A 80 17.13 0.81 3.03
N ALA A 81 17.04 2.09 2.66
CA ALA A 81 15.83 2.73 2.16
C ALA A 81 15.44 2.30 0.74
N TRP A 82 16.42 2.02 -0.12
CA TRP A 82 16.20 1.56 -1.49
C TRP A 82 16.25 0.04 -1.59
N ALA A 83 15.22 -0.56 -2.20
CA ALA A 83 15.20 -1.97 -2.57
C ALA A 83 15.73 -2.20 -3.98
N THR A 84 15.27 -1.39 -4.94
CA THR A 84 15.67 -1.45 -6.35
C THR A 84 15.57 -0.05 -6.95
N LYS A 85 16.54 0.38 -7.76
CA LYS A 85 16.48 1.61 -8.55
C LYS A 85 15.98 1.30 -9.96
N VAL A 86 15.22 2.22 -10.52
CA VAL A 86 14.71 2.19 -11.90
C VAL A 86 14.35 3.62 -12.28
N THR A 87 14.43 3.99 -13.55
CA THR A 87 13.82 5.20 -14.08
C THR A 87 12.64 4.79 -14.96
N ALA A 88 11.40 5.07 -14.51
CA ALA A 88 10.19 4.80 -15.28
C ALA A 88 9.36 6.08 -15.44
N LYS A 89 9.05 6.44 -16.69
CA LYS A 89 8.34 7.67 -17.06
C LYS A 89 7.50 7.44 -18.31
N CYS A 90 6.30 8.01 -18.35
CA CYS A 90 5.47 8.00 -19.56
C CYS A 90 6.07 8.89 -20.66
N THR A 91 6.12 8.40 -21.90
CA THR A 91 6.58 9.17 -23.07
C THR A 91 5.55 10.19 -23.56
N ALA A 92 4.27 9.95 -23.26
CA ALA A 92 3.16 10.85 -23.57
C ALA A 92 2.19 10.93 -22.37
N PRO A 93 2.52 11.68 -21.30
CA PRO A 93 1.65 11.88 -20.15
C PRO A 93 0.29 12.47 -20.54
N LYS A 94 -0.76 12.10 -19.80
CA LYS A 94 -2.13 12.62 -19.97
C LYS A 94 -2.33 13.97 -19.29
N SER A 95 -1.50 14.31 -18.30
CA SER A 95 -1.46 15.62 -17.65
C SER A 95 -0.04 15.96 -17.17
N ASN A 96 0.15 17.20 -16.73
CA ASN A 96 1.40 17.69 -16.15
C ASN A 96 1.31 17.89 -14.62
N LEU A 97 0.33 17.27 -13.96
CA LEU A 97 0.05 17.47 -12.54
C LEU A 97 1.27 17.17 -11.64
N LEU A 98 2.06 16.16 -12.02
CA LEU A 98 3.27 15.72 -11.33
C LEU A 98 4.53 15.93 -12.19
N GLU A 99 4.47 16.82 -13.18
CA GLU A 99 5.63 17.09 -14.05
C GLU A 99 6.84 17.54 -13.22
N GLY A 100 7.99 16.92 -13.51
CA GLY A 100 9.25 17.20 -12.81
C GLY A 100 9.36 16.57 -11.42
N ARG A 101 8.32 15.88 -10.91
CA ARG A 101 8.36 15.20 -9.61
C ARG A 101 8.93 13.79 -9.74
N THR A 102 9.72 13.40 -8.76
CA THR A 102 10.23 12.03 -8.56
C THR A 102 9.40 11.28 -7.55
N VAL A 103 9.15 9.99 -7.80
CA VAL A 103 8.32 9.14 -6.95
C VAL A 103 9.02 7.82 -6.63
N ALA A 104 8.99 7.40 -5.36
CA ALA A 104 9.30 6.03 -4.97
C ALA A 104 8.02 5.23 -4.71
N LEU A 105 7.97 3.97 -5.18
CA LEU A 105 6.90 3.03 -4.85
C LEU A 105 7.37 2.10 -3.74
N LYS A 106 6.58 1.87 -2.69
CA LYS A 106 6.84 0.82 -1.71
C LYS A 106 7.07 -0.54 -2.40
N ASP A 107 7.99 -1.35 -1.89
CA ASP A 107 8.42 -2.60 -2.52
C ASP A 107 7.44 -3.79 -2.43
N ASN A 108 6.17 -3.51 -2.07
CA ASN A 108 5.05 -4.44 -2.24
C ASN A 108 4.14 -4.06 -3.44
N ILE A 109 4.46 -2.97 -4.14
CA ILE A 109 3.71 -2.45 -5.29
C ILE A 109 4.34 -2.97 -6.58
N ALA A 110 3.51 -3.51 -7.47
CA ALA A 110 3.96 -3.99 -8.77
C ALA A 110 4.39 -2.84 -9.69
N LEU A 111 5.51 -3.07 -10.38
CA LEU A 111 5.99 -2.26 -11.49
C LEU A 111 6.63 -3.23 -12.47
N ALA A 112 6.08 -3.34 -13.68
CA ALA A 112 6.45 -4.42 -14.59
C ALA A 112 7.95 -4.41 -14.92
N GLY A 113 8.57 -5.58 -14.87
CA GLY A 113 10.00 -5.79 -15.08
C GLY A 113 10.90 -5.34 -13.92
N VAL A 114 10.35 -4.85 -12.80
CA VAL A 114 11.12 -4.37 -11.64
C VAL A 114 10.82 -5.23 -10.44
N ARG A 115 11.87 -5.82 -9.85
CA ARG A 115 11.80 -6.71 -8.69
C ARG A 115 10.96 -6.13 -7.55
N CYS A 116 10.18 -6.99 -6.92
CA CYS A 116 9.27 -6.74 -5.80
C CYS A 116 9.51 -7.82 -4.75
N THR A 117 10.04 -7.44 -3.57
CA THR A 117 10.39 -8.40 -2.51
C THR A 117 9.38 -8.44 -1.38
N ASN A 118 8.46 -7.48 -1.28
CA ASN A 118 7.59 -7.32 -0.12
C ASN A 118 8.35 -7.31 1.23
N GLY A 119 9.61 -6.86 1.20
CA GLY A 119 10.47 -6.83 2.39
C GLY A 119 10.91 -8.19 2.91
N THR A 120 10.64 -9.29 2.20
CA THR A 120 10.87 -10.66 2.68
C THR A 120 11.75 -11.46 1.73
N ALA A 121 12.49 -12.44 2.27
CA ALA A 121 13.24 -13.40 1.47
C ALA A 121 12.35 -14.49 0.84
N MET A 122 11.09 -14.58 1.27
CA MET A 122 10.13 -15.59 0.78
C MET A 122 9.48 -15.21 -0.56
N VAL A 123 9.62 -13.95 -0.97
CA VAL A 123 9.03 -13.41 -2.19
C VAL A 123 10.15 -12.76 -2.99
N GLU A 124 10.42 -13.29 -4.17
CA GLU A 124 11.26 -12.65 -5.17
C GLU A 124 10.49 -12.63 -6.49
N TRP A 125 9.57 -11.67 -6.58
CA TRP A 125 8.66 -11.55 -7.70
C TRP A 125 9.13 -10.44 -8.63
N VAL A 126 9.17 -10.72 -9.94
CA VAL A 126 9.30 -9.69 -10.98
C VAL A 126 7.94 -9.59 -11.67
N PRO A 127 7.13 -8.55 -11.37
CA PRO A 127 5.81 -8.37 -11.95
C PRO A 127 5.85 -8.26 -13.47
N GLU A 128 4.82 -8.79 -14.12
CA GLU A 128 4.52 -8.52 -15.54
C GLU A 128 3.51 -7.37 -15.72
N ILE A 129 2.92 -6.90 -14.61
CA ILE A 129 1.92 -5.83 -14.57
C ILE A 129 2.44 -4.59 -13.84
N ASP A 130 1.84 -3.44 -14.14
CA ASP A 130 1.92 -2.26 -13.27
C ASP A 130 0.73 -2.22 -12.32
N ALA A 131 0.98 -1.82 -11.08
CA ALA A 131 -0.12 -1.38 -10.22
C ALA A 131 -0.84 -0.19 -10.87
N THR A 132 -2.17 -0.11 -10.74
CA THR A 132 -2.98 0.98 -11.32
C THR A 132 -2.42 2.35 -10.95
N ILE A 133 -2.01 2.52 -9.69
CA ILE A 133 -1.45 3.77 -9.18
C ILE A 133 -0.10 4.12 -9.83
N ALA A 134 0.74 3.15 -10.19
CA ALA A 134 2.02 3.40 -10.87
C ALA A 134 1.77 3.98 -12.27
N THR A 135 0.83 3.40 -13.01
CA THR A 135 0.39 3.91 -14.31
C THR A 135 -0.18 5.33 -14.19
N ARG A 136 -1.05 5.58 -13.20
CA ARG A 136 -1.63 6.92 -12.95
C ARG A 136 -0.57 7.97 -12.63
N ILE A 137 0.43 7.63 -11.81
CA ILE A 137 1.55 8.51 -11.47
C ILE A 137 2.34 8.91 -12.72
N MET A 138 2.66 7.95 -13.58
CA MET A 138 3.38 8.21 -14.84
C MET A 138 2.52 8.98 -15.85
N ASP A 139 1.24 8.65 -15.97
CA ASP A 139 0.28 9.39 -16.80
C ASP A 139 0.10 10.85 -16.32
N ALA A 140 0.32 11.13 -15.03
CA ALA A 140 0.31 12.48 -14.47
C ALA A 140 1.64 13.24 -14.66
N GLY A 141 2.63 12.64 -15.31
CA GLY A 141 3.90 13.28 -15.69
C GLY A 141 5.07 13.07 -14.72
N ALA A 142 4.87 12.29 -13.65
CA ALA A 142 5.94 11.99 -12.69
C ALA A 142 6.94 10.96 -13.24
N THR A 143 8.13 10.94 -12.65
CA THR A 143 9.14 9.90 -12.88
C THR A 143 9.24 9.00 -11.66
N ILE A 144 8.96 7.71 -11.81
CA ILE A 144 9.20 6.73 -10.75
C ILE A 144 10.70 6.39 -10.77
N ILE A 145 11.39 6.60 -9.66
CA ILE A 145 12.86 6.45 -9.58
C ILE A 145 13.33 5.24 -8.76
N GLY A 146 12.41 4.37 -8.33
CA GLY A 146 12.77 3.17 -7.58
C GLY A 146 11.65 2.56 -6.75
N LYS A 147 11.99 1.42 -6.16
CA LYS A 147 11.24 0.70 -5.15
C LYS A 147 11.84 1.00 -3.78
N ALA A 148 11.04 1.54 -2.87
CA ALA A 148 11.43 1.82 -1.49
C ALA A 148 11.22 0.59 -0.62
N ALA A 149 12.18 0.31 0.25
CA ALA A 149 12.12 -0.81 1.19
C ALA A 149 10.86 -0.79 2.04
N CYS A 150 10.38 -1.98 2.37
CA CYS A 150 9.33 -2.19 3.34
C CYS A 150 9.65 -3.36 4.26
N GLU A 151 8.92 -3.46 5.37
CA GLU A 151 9.12 -4.52 6.36
C GLU A 151 8.70 -5.90 5.85
N ASN A 152 9.14 -6.95 6.54
CA ASN A 152 8.89 -8.34 6.17
C ASN A 152 7.39 -8.61 6.02
N ALA A 153 6.97 -8.88 4.79
CA ALA A 153 5.57 -9.05 4.41
C ALA A 153 4.64 -7.88 4.83
N CYS A 154 5.22 -6.69 5.01
CA CYS A 154 4.55 -5.49 5.54
C CYS A 154 3.97 -5.62 6.97
N MET A 155 4.36 -6.64 7.75
CA MET A 155 3.69 -6.99 9.02
C MET A 155 4.23 -6.26 10.26
N GLU A 156 5.19 -5.34 10.10
CA GLU A 156 5.86 -4.70 11.24
C GLU A 156 5.79 -3.17 11.21
N GLY A 157 5.60 -2.58 12.41
CA GLY A 157 5.55 -1.14 12.64
C GLY A 157 6.91 -0.48 12.93
N ILE A 158 7.97 -1.28 12.99
CA ILE A 158 9.36 -0.86 13.22
C ILE A 158 10.21 -1.23 12.00
N SER A 159 11.34 -0.56 11.79
CA SER A 159 12.09 -0.65 10.53
C SER A 159 13.36 -1.52 10.59
N CYS A 160 13.25 -2.76 11.06
CA CYS A 160 14.39 -3.66 11.26
C CYS A 160 14.21 -5.07 10.67
N THR A 161 13.14 -5.31 9.91
CA THR A 161 12.78 -6.66 9.44
C THR A 161 12.91 -6.84 7.92
N SER A 162 13.14 -5.76 7.18
CA SER A 162 13.28 -5.83 5.73
C SER A 162 14.49 -6.68 5.28
N VAL A 163 14.32 -7.41 4.18
CA VAL A 163 15.40 -8.09 3.45
C VAL A 163 16.47 -7.12 2.92
N THR A 164 16.16 -5.83 2.77
CA THR A 164 17.14 -4.79 2.39
C THR A 164 18.01 -4.32 3.57
N GLY A 165 17.78 -4.89 4.76
CA GLY A 165 18.38 -4.46 6.02
C GLY A 165 17.54 -3.43 6.77
N PRO A 166 17.94 -3.05 8.00
CA PRO A 166 17.25 -2.03 8.77
C PRO A 166 17.22 -0.68 8.05
N VAL A 167 16.08 0.00 8.07
CA VAL A 167 15.97 1.39 7.58
C VAL A 167 16.14 2.34 8.75
N HIS A 168 17.15 3.20 8.67
CA HIS A 168 17.49 4.08 9.79
C HIS A 168 16.62 5.35 9.79
N ASN A 169 16.37 5.95 10.93
CA ASN A 169 15.65 7.22 11.00
C ASN A 169 16.51 8.35 10.36
N PRO A 170 15.93 9.27 9.56
CA PRO A 170 16.67 10.39 8.98
C PRO A 170 17.22 11.39 10.01
N TYR A 171 16.63 11.47 11.21
CA TYR A 171 17.06 12.38 12.28
C TYR A 171 17.92 11.70 13.35
N ALA A 172 18.01 10.37 13.34
CA ALA A 172 18.75 9.59 14.33
C ALA A 172 19.17 8.24 13.75
N GLU A 173 20.40 8.16 13.25
CA GLU A 173 20.96 6.91 12.74
C GLU A 173 20.95 5.81 13.83
N GLY A 174 20.59 4.58 13.46
CA GLY A 174 20.46 3.45 14.39
C GLY A 174 19.09 3.36 15.06
N TYR A 175 18.23 4.37 14.90
CA TYR A 175 16.84 4.35 15.36
C TYR A 175 15.89 3.97 14.23
N SER A 176 14.69 3.51 14.60
CA SER A 176 13.64 3.13 13.66
C SER A 176 13.13 4.33 12.86
N ALA A 177 13.03 4.18 11.54
CA ALA A 177 12.29 5.06 10.63
C ALA A 177 10.76 4.85 10.72
N GLY A 178 10.29 3.87 11.50
CA GLY A 178 8.89 3.41 11.52
C GLY A 178 8.58 2.50 10.33
N GLY A 179 7.53 1.69 10.44
CA GLY A 179 7.16 0.69 9.42
C GLY A 179 5.65 0.62 9.15
N SER A 180 5.21 -0.07 8.09
CA SER A 180 6.03 -0.87 7.18
C SER A 180 6.54 -0.14 5.93
N SER A 181 6.11 1.11 5.68
CA SER A 181 6.62 1.92 4.55
C SER A 181 7.89 2.70 4.93
N SER A 182 8.83 1.99 5.56
CA SER A 182 10.03 2.55 6.20
C SER A 182 10.94 3.28 5.21
N GLY A 183 11.24 2.65 4.07
CA GLY A 183 12.01 3.26 2.99
C GLY A 183 11.33 4.50 2.42
N SER A 184 10.01 4.43 2.16
CA SER A 184 9.24 5.58 1.64
C SER A 184 9.32 6.79 2.57
N GLY A 185 9.21 6.56 3.89
CA GLY A 185 9.33 7.62 4.90
C GLY A 185 10.71 8.30 4.88
N ARG A 186 11.77 7.49 4.88
CA ARG A 186 13.15 7.99 4.88
C ARG A 186 13.47 8.76 3.59
N LEU A 187 13.18 8.20 2.42
CA LEU A 187 13.53 8.79 1.13
C LEU A 187 12.87 10.14 0.90
N VAL A 188 11.62 10.31 1.34
CA VAL A 188 10.94 11.61 1.29
C VAL A 188 11.59 12.57 2.28
N ALA A 189 11.88 12.13 3.51
CA ALA A 189 12.47 13.00 4.53
C ALA A 189 13.87 13.52 4.12
N THR A 190 14.72 12.65 3.58
CA THR A 190 16.07 13.01 3.10
C THR A 190 16.04 13.82 1.80
N GLY A 191 14.91 13.83 1.09
CA GLY A 191 14.77 14.52 -0.20
C GLY A 191 15.34 13.73 -1.38
N SER A 192 15.58 12.44 -1.20
CA SER A 192 15.98 11.52 -2.27
C SER A 192 14.86 11.24 -3.27
N VAL A 193 13.60 11.48 -2.86
CA VAL A 193 12.43 11.63 -3.72
C VAL A 193 11.56 12.80 -3.28
N ASP A 194 10.79 13.35 -4.20
CA ASP A 194 9.79 14.36 -3.89
C ASP A 194 8.58 13.77 -3.19
N LEU A 195 8.16 12.58 -3.65
CA LEU A 195 6.95 11.90 -3.23
C LEU A 195 7.21 10.40 -3.09
N ALA A 196 6.41 9.73 -2.29
CA ALA A 196 6.37 8.28 -2.26
C ALA A 196 4.94 7.75 -2.09
N ILE A 197 4.74 6.49 -2.50
CA ILE A 197 3.57 5.71 -2.10
C ILE A 197 3.97 4.80 -0.94
N GLY A 198 3.13 4.77 0.09
CA GLY A 198 3.13 3.72 1.11
C GLY A 198 1.84 2.90 1.07
N CYS A 199 1.83 1.81 1.84
CA CYS A 199 0.63 1.00 2.08
C CYS A 199 0.37 0.89 3.59
N ASP A 200 -0.88 1.02 4.02
CA ASP A 200 -1.30 1.16 5.42
C ASP A 200 -2.43 0.19 5.78
N GLN A 201 -2.09 -0.80 6.60
CA GLN A 201 -3.05 -1.75 7.20
C GLN A 201 -3.33 -1.40 8.65
N GLY A 202 -2.27 -1.24 9.45
CA GLY A 202 -2.34 -0.88 10.87
C GLY A 202 -1.72 0.47 11.21
N GLY A 203 -1.32 1.28 10.23
CA GLY A 203 -0.54 2.50 10.44
C GLY A 203 0.66 2.67 9.51
N SER A 204 0.85 1.76 8.55
CA SER A 204 2.10 1.65 7.80
C SER A 204 2.42 2.80 6.84
N ILE A 205 1.53 3.77 6.63
CA ILE A 205 1.85 5.08 6.02
C ILE A 205 2.13 6.12 7.11
N ARG A 206 1.27 6.16 8.13
CA ARG A 206 1.25 7.20 9.18
C ARG A 206 2.40 7.08 10.19
N ILE A 207 2.76 5.86 10.58
CA ILE A 207 3.85 5.55 11.51
C ILE A 207 5.19 6.03 10.94
N PRO A 208 5.64 5.58 9.74
CA PRO A 208 6.91 6.06 9.19
C PRO A 208 6.87 7.55 8.86
N ALA A 209 5.72 8.10 8.46
CA ALA A 209 5.61 9.54 8.26
C ALA A 209 5.83 10.33 9.56
N SER A 210 5.23 9.90 10.66
CA SER A 210 5.43 10.49 12.00
C SER A 210 6.89 10.38 12.43
N SER A 211 7.48 9.18 12.35
CA SER A 211 8.86 8.92 12.75
C SER A 211 9.89 9.67 11.89
N CYS A 212 9.62 9.86 10.60
CA CYS A 212 10.49 10.57 9.66
C CYS A 212 10.15 12.05 9.49
N GLY A 213 9.20 12.60 10.26
CA GLY A 213 8.87 14.03 10.25
C GLY A 213 8.33 14.55 8.91
N ILE A 214 7.51 13.75 8.23
CA ILE A 214 6.86 14.09 6.95
C ILE A 214 5.34 13.91 7.05
N VAL A 215 4.61 14.18 5.96
CA VAL A 215 3.17 13.92 5.87
C VAL A 215 2.93 12.57 5.22
N GLY A 216 2.10 11.74 5.86
CA GLY A 216 1.61 10.48 5.31
C GLY A 216 0.10 10.40 5.45
N LEU A 217 -0.61 10.24 4.34
CA LEU A 217 -2.07 10.19 4.33
C LEU A 217 -2.54 8.77 4.03
N LYS A 218 -3.24 8.15 4.98
CA LYS A 218 -4.06 6.97 4.72
C LYS A 218 -5.43 7.42 4.20
N PRO A 219 -5.77 7.21 2.92
CA PRO A 219 -7.05 7.68 2.37
C PRO A 219 -8.24 6.90 2.95
N THR A 220 -9.45 7.33 2.57
CA THR A 220 -10.66 6.54 2.75
C THR A 220 -10.51 5.19 2.05
N TRP A 221 -10.93 4.10 2.69
CA TRP A 221 -10.88 2.76 2.10
C TRP A 221 -11.64 2.71 0.77
N GLY A 222 -11.06 2.07 -0.24
CA GLY A 222 -11.60 2.03 -1.61
C GLY A 222 -11.42 3.31 -2.44
N LEU A 223 -10.92 4.42 -1.89
CA LEU A 223 -10.69 5.65 -2.66
C LEU A 223 -9.53 5.52 -3.66
N VAL A 224 -8.44 4.91 -3.22
CA VAL A 224 -7.26 4.60 -4.06
C VAL A 224 -7.29 3.10 -4.33
N PRO A 225 -7.20 2.66 -5.59
CA PRO A 225 -7.23 1.24 -5.91
C PRO A 225 -5.97 0.54 -5.39
N TYR A 226 -6.14 -0.70 -4.95
CA TYR A 226 -5.09 -1.60 -4.48
C TYR A 226 -4.64 -2.61 -5.55
N THR A 227 -5.19 -2.53 -6.78
CA THR A 227 -4.82 -3.37 -7.92
C THR A 227 -3.32 -3.36 -8.19
N GLY A 228 -2.73 -4.56 -8.25
CA GLY A 228 -1.30 -4.76 -8.47
C GLY A 228 -0.43 -4.50 -7.24
N ILE A 229 -1.01 -4.44 -6.04
CA ILE A 229 -0.28 -4.35 -4.78
C ILE A 229 -0.48 -5.65 -4.01
N LEU A 230 0.60 -6.20 -3.45
CA LEU A 230 0.51 -7.41 -2.63
C LEU A 230 -0.34 -7.13 -1.39
N SER A 231 -1.49 -7.80 -1.32
CA SER A 231 -2.50 -7.70 -0.27
C SER A 231 -2.03 -8.40 1.00
N LEU A 232 -2.24 -7.76 2.15
CA LEU A 232 -2.10 -8.42 3.45
C LEU A 232 -3.47 -8.92 3.91
N ASP A 233 -4.44 -8.00 3.97
CA ASP A 233 -5.83 -8.32 4.30
C ASP A 233 -6.77 -7.28 3.64
N PRO A 234 -7.57 -7.69 2.62
CA PRO A 234 -8.36 -6.77 1.80
C PRO A 234 -9.20 -5.70 2.54
N PRO A 235 -9.90 -6.02 3.66
CA PRO A 235 -10.72 -5.05 4.39
C PRO A 235 -9.94 -3.90 5.04
N ILE A 236 -8.61 -4.04 5.19
CA ILE A 236 -7.76 -3.04 5.83
C ILE A 236 -6.63 -2.55 4.92
N ASP A 237 -6.52 -3.06 3.70
CA ASP A 237 -5.51 -2.61 2.74
C ASP A 237 -5.80 -1.19 2.23
N HIS A 238 -4.83 -0.30 2.39
CA HIS A 238 -4.86 1.06 1.84
C HIS A 238 -3.53 1.37 1.14
N ALA A 239 -3.57 2.04 -0.01
CA ALA A 239 -2.42 2.72 -0.60
C ALA A 239 -2.60 4.23 -0.47
N GLY A 240 -1.52 4.98 -0.28
CA GLY A 240 -1.64 6.42 -0.10
C GLY A 240 -0.33 7.19 -0.21
N PRO A 241 -0.43 8.52 -0.33
CA PRO A 241 0.72 9.38 -0.57
C PRO A 241 1.52 9.68 0.70
N MET A 242 2.82 9.85 0.52
CA MET A 242 3.78 10.33 1.50
C MET A 242 4.59 11.46 0.86
N ALA A 243 4.67 12.61 1.53
CA ALA A 243 5.34 13.81 1.00
C ALA A 243 5.79 14.74 2.13
N LYS A 244 6.65 15.73 1.80
CA LYS A 244 7.09 16.76 2.77
C LYS A 244 5.96 17.72 3.19
N THR A 245 4.93 17.88 2.38
CA THR A 245 3.85 18.86 2.61
C THR A 245 2.46 18.24 2.44
N VAL A 246 1.46 18.82 3.12
CA VAL A 246 0.05 18.41 2.99
C VAL A 246 -0.43 18.62 1.55
N ARG A 247 -0.03 19.72 0.93
CA ARG A 247 -0.38 20.04 -0.46
C ARG A 247 0.20 19.03 -1.45
N ASP A 248 1.42 18.56 -1.24
CA ASP A 248 2.02 17.50 -2.08
C ASP A 248 1.34 16.14 -1.90
N CYS A 249 0.90 15.80 -0.68
CA CYS A 249 0.05 14.64 -0.48
C CYS A 249 -1.28 14.77 -1.22
N ALA A 250 -1.91 15.96 -1.21
CA ALA A 250 -3.12 16.22 -1.97
C ALA A 250 -2.89 16.10 -3.48
N LEU A 251 -1.77 16.62 -3.98
CA LEU A 251 -1.37 16.54 -5.39
C LEU A 251 -1.19 15.08 -5.85
N LEU A 252 -0.48 14.26 -5.07
CA LEU A 252 -0.31 12.84 -5.38
C LEU A 252 -1.62 12.06 -5.24
N LEU A 253 -2.44 12.38 -4.23
CA LEU A 253 -3.76 11.76 -4.06
C LEU A 253 -4.67 12.04 -5.27
N GLU A 254 -4.64 13.26 -5.78
CA GLU A 254 -5.40 13.69 -6.97
C GLU A 254 -5.01 12.88 -8.21
N ALA A 255 -3.73 12.55 -8.36
CA ALA A 255 -3.27 11.69 -9.45
C ALA A 255 -3.75 10.23 -9.33
N ILE A 256 -3.80 9.67 -8.10
CA ILE A 256 -3.99 8.22 -7.91
C ILE A 256 -5.40 7.80 -7.49
N ALA A 257 -6.24 8.71 -7.01
CA ALA A 257 -7.59 8.39 -6.52
C ALA A 257 -8.58 8.07 -7.65
N GLY A 258 -9.60 7.27 -7.34
CA GLY A 258 -10.73 6.97 -8.22
C GLY A 258 -10.84 5.49 -8.61
N PRO A 259 -12.01 5.05 -9.09
CA PRO A 259 -12.26 3.67 -9.46
C PRO A 259 -11.35 3.23 -10.60
N ASP A 260 -10.90 1.98 -10.60
CA ASP A 260 -10.16 1.40 -11.73
C ASP A 260 -10.91 0.27 -12.44
N GLY A 261 -11.97 -0.26 -11.81
CA GLY A 261 -12.81 -1.32 -12.37
C GLY A 261 -12.31 -2.73 -12.12
N TRP A 262 -11.22 -2.90 -11.35
CA TRP A 262 -10.59 -4.18 -11.04
C TRP A 262 -10.60 -4.47 -9.54
N ASP A 263 -10.39 -3.45 -8.71
CA ASP A 263 -10.29 -3.63 -7.26
C ASP A 263 -11.66 -3.76 -6.59
N ASP A 264 -11.93 -4.94 -6.05
CA ASP A 264 -13.15 -5.29 -5.31
C ASP A 264 -13.29 -4.58 -3.97
N ARG A 265 -12.22 -3.93 -3.48
CA ARG A 265 -12.27 -3.02 -2.32
C ARG A 265 -12.93 -1.69 -2.65
N GLN A 266 -13.05 -1.34 -3.93
CA GLN A 266 -13.71 -0.11 -4.34
C GLN A 266 -15.22 -0.34 -4.36
N PRO A 267 -16.00 0.31 -3.47
CA PRO A 267 -17.44 0.21 -3.56
C PRO A 267 -17.91 0.70 -4.94
N PRO A 268 -19.11 0.30 -5.41
CA PRO A 268 -19.71 0.87 -6.60
C PRO A 268 -19.84 2.39 -6.44
N MET A 269 -18.81 3.10 -6.89
CA MET A 269 -18.73 4.55 -6.76
C MET A 269 -19.61 5.10 -7.87
N GLU A 270 -20.85 5.47 -7.53
CA GLU A 270 -21.72 6.28 -8.39
C GLU A 270 -21.13 7.69 -8.53
N ILE A 271 -19.97 7.82 -9.18
CA ILE A 271 -19.40 9.14 -9.41
C ILE A 271 -18.99 9.28 -10.87
N LYS A 272 -20.00 9.38 -11.73
CA LYS A 272 -19.84 9.91 -13.09
C LYS A 272 -19.30 11.35 -12.98
N GLY A 273 -18.15 11.62 -13.58
CA GLY A 273 -17.57 12.96 -13.64
C GLY A 273 -16.77 13.40 -12.42
N TYR A 274 -16.31 12.47 -11.58
CA TYR A 274 -15.53 12.83 -10.40
C TYR A 274 -14.10 13.23 -10.73
N GLN A 275 -13.82 14.53 -10.70
CA GLN A 275 -12.47 15.04 -10.51
C GLN A 275 -12.39 15.60 -9.09
N ARG A 276 -11.60 14.96 -8.23
CA ARG A 276 -11.35 15.47 -6.87
C ARG A 276 -10.20 16.48 -6.96
N GLU A 277 -10.54 17.77 -6.92
CA GLU A 277 -9.58 18.87 -6.91
C GLU A 277 -9.01 19.07 -5.48
N PHE A 278 -8.37 18.03 -4.92
CA PHE A 278 -7.86 18.06 -3.55
C PHE A 278 -6.88 19.20 -3.30
N VAL A 279 -6.06 19.52 -4.30
CA VAL A 279 -5.12 20.64 -4.22
C VAL A 279 -5.88 21.95 -4.07
N ARG A 280 -6.96 22.14 -4.83
CA ARG A 280 -7.80 23.34 -4.72
C ARG A 280 -8.42 23.46 -3.34
N ASP A 281 -8.89 22.35 -2.76
CA ASP A 281 -9.49 22.36 -1.42
C ASP A 281 -8.45 22.73 -0.34
N VAL A 282 -7.22 22.19 -0.44
CA VAL A 282 -6.12 22.56 0.46
C VAL A 282 -5.74 24.04 0.28
N ASP A 283 -5.62 24.51 -0.95
CA ASP A 283 -5.27 25.90 -1.27
C ASP A 283 -6.36 26.87 -0.80
N ALA A 284 -7.63 26.50 -0.95
CA ALA A 284 -8.76 27.30 -0.49
C ALA A 284 -8.74 27.51 1.03
N VAL A 285 -8.43 26.47 1.80
CA VAL A 285 -8.33 26.58 3.27
C VAL A 285 -7.05 27.33 3.67
N THR A 286 -5.91 26.96 3.11
CA THR A 286 -4.61 27.54 3.50
C THR A 286 -4.43 29.00 3.05
N GLY A 287 -5.19 29.46 2.06
CA GLY A 287 -5.24 30.85 1.62
C GLY A 287 -6.08 31.79 2.51
N LEU A 288 -6.86 31.25 3.46
CA LEU A 288 -7.68 32.08 4.36
C LEU A 288 -6.82 32.80 5.41
N PRO A 289 -7.30 33.94 5.95
CA PRO A 289 -6.65 34.60 7.07
C PRO A 289 -6.48 33.65 8.25
N ARG A 290 -5.28 33.60 8.83
CA ARG A 290 -4.91 32.63 9.88
C ARG A 290 -5.95 32.52 11.00
N LYS A 291 -6.52 33.63 11.47
CA LYS A 291 -7.50 33.66 12.58
C LYS A 291 -8.87 33.05 12.25
N THR A 292 -9.24 32.98 10.98
CA THR A 292 -10.55 32.50 10.51
C THR A 292 -10.42 31.28 9.60
N MET A 293 -9.21 30.74 9.47
CA MET A 293 -8.88 29.65 8.55
C MET A 293 -9.72 28.39 8.79
N LEU A 294 -10.04 28.11 10.05
CA LEU A 294 -10.81 26.94 10.48
C LEU A 294 -12.16 27.33 11.10
N GLU A 295 -12.67 28.52 10.78
CA GLU A 295 -13.95 29.00 11.30
C GLU A 295 -15.08 28.01 10.95
N GLY A 296 -15.90 27.67 11.95
CA GLY A 296 -16.97 26.67 11.81
C GLY A 296 -16.52 25.21 11.91
N MET A 297 -15.22 24.90 11.88
CA MET A 297 -14.73 23.54 12.08
C MET A 297 -14.77 23.15 13.56
N LYS A 298 -15.19 21.90 13.83
CA LYS A 298 -15.17 21.30 15.17
C LYS A 298 -14.11 20.21 15.22
N VAL A 299 -13.16 20.34 16.13
CA VAL A 299 -12.05 19.39 16.31
C VAL A 299 -12.21 18.67 17.64
N GLY A 300 -12.39 17.36 17.58
CA GLY A 300 -12.44 16.48 18.76
C GLY A 300 -11.06 15.92 19.10
N ILE A 301 -10.55 16.24 20.30
CA ILE A 301 -9.35 15.59 20.84
C ILE A 301 -9.80 14.29 21.52
N LEU A 302 -9.45 13.14 20.93
CA LEU A 302 -9.83 11.83 21.46
C LEU A 302 -9.07 11.54 22.76
N SER A 303 -9.79 11.44 23.87
CA SER A 303 -9.20 11.25 25.21
C SER A 303 -8.40 9.95 25.31
N GLU A 304 -8.96 8.86 24.79
CA GLU A 304 -8.40 7.51 24.84
C GLU A 304 -7.08 7.42 24.06
N GLY A 305 -6.86 8.26 23.04
CA GLY A 305 -5.61 8.29 22.28
C GLY A 305 -4.38 8.72 23.08
N PHE A 306 -4.58 9.26 24.29
CA PHE A 306 -3.52 9.66 25.23
C PHE A 306 -3.45 8.76 26.47
N GLN A 307 -4.25 7.68 26.52
CA GLN A 307 -4.30 6.75 27.65
C GLN A 307 -3.56 5.44 27.35
N ILE A 308 -2.82 5.39 26.23
CA ILE A 308 -2.10 4.20 25.81
C ILE A 308 -0.91 3.95 26.75
N PRO A 309 -0.79 2.76 27.37
CA PRO A 309 0.34 2.45 28.24
C PRO A 309 1.68 2.55 27.50
N GLY A 310 2.69 3.14 28.15
CA GLY A 310 4.05 3.21 27.61
C GLY A 310 4.32 4.30 26.57
N HIS A 311 3.37 5.21 26.34
CA HIS A 311 3.62 6.38 25.49
C HIS A 311 4.57 7.38 26.18
N ASP A 312 5.29 8.17 25.38
CA ASP A 312 6.14 9.26 25.90
C ASP A 312 5.29 10.51 26.19
N GLU A 313 5.32 10.97 27.44
CA GLU A 313 4.55 12.14 27.89
C GLU A 313 4.92 13.41 27.12
N ASN A 314 6.18 13.58 26.70
CA ASN A 314 6.59 14.73 25.91
C ASN A 314 5.91 14.74 24.52
N VAL A 315 5.70 13.56 23.94
CA VAL A 315 4.96 13.41 22.68
C VAL A 315 3.49 13.74 22.90
N ALA A 316 2.88 13.21 23.97
CA ALA A 316 1.48 13.50 24.31
C ALA A 316 1.24 15.01 24.53
N VAL A 317 2.11 15.67 25.30
CA VAL A 317 2.06 17.13 25.53
C VAL A 317 2.18 17.89 24.21
N SER A 318 3.13 17.51 23.36
CA SER A 318 3.37 18.18 22.07
C SER A 318 2.17 18.07 21.13
N VAL A 319 1.61 16.86 20.96
CA VAL A 319 0.43 16.62 20.10
C VAL A 319 -0.79 17.35 20.64
N ARG A 320 -1.02 17.29 21.96
CA ARG A 320 -2.16 17.99 22.58
C ARG A 320 -2.04 19.51 22.42
N SER A 321 -0.84 20.06 22.63
CA SER A 321 -0.58 21.49 22.41
C SER A 321 -0.86 21.91 20.97
N ALA A 322 -0.41 21.12 19.98
CA ALA A 322 -0.68 21.38 18.58
C ALA A 322 -2.19 21.35 18.26
N ALA A 323 -2.92 20.36 18.78
CA ALA A 323 -4.36 20.25 18.58
C ALA A 323 -5.13 21.43 19.21
N THR A 324 -4.77 21.85 20.42
CA THR A 324 -5.40 23.00 21.09
C THR A 324 -5.16 24.31 20.34
N LYS A 325 -3.99 24.50 19.72
CA LYS A 325 -3.66 25.70 18.92
C LYS A 325 -4.54 25.86 17.68
N LEU A 326 -5.27 24.84 17.25
CA LEU A 326 -6.26 24.99 16.16
C LEU A 326 -7.39 25.97 16.53
N ALA A 327 -7.63 26.21 17.82
CA ALA A 327 -8.57 27.24 18.27
C ALA A 327 -8.11 28.66 17.91
N GLU A 328 -6.79 28.91 17.87
CA GLU A 328 -6.22 30.18 17.43
C GLU A 328 -6.46 30.43 15.92
N LEU A 329 -6.80 29.37 15.18
CA LEU A 329 -7.14 29.42 13.76
C LEU A 329 -8.64 29.53 13.48
N GLY A 330 -9.47 29.63 14.53
CA GLY A 330 -10.93 29.78 14.43
C GLY A 330 -11.73 28.48 14.63
N ALA A 331 -11.07 27.34 14.88
CA ALA A 331 -11.76 26.09 15.15
C ALA A 331 -12.38 26.07 16.57
N THR A 332 -13.47 25.32 16.74
CA THR A 332 -13.95 24.91 18.07
C THR A 332 -13.24 23.61 18.46
N VAL A 333 -12.42 23.64 19.50
CA VAL A 333 -11.65 22.47 19.96
C VAL A 333 -12.17 21.97 21.29
N SER A 334 -12.48 20.68 21.40
CA SER A 334 -12.91 20.07 22.66
C SER A 334 -12.44 18.62 22.78
N SER A 335 -12.26 18.13 24.00
CA SER A 335 -12.04 16.69 24.22
C SER A 335 -13.31 15.90 23.99
N VAL A 336 -13.17 14.70 23.43
CA VAL A 336 -14.26 13.72 23.23
C VAL A 336 -13.78 12.37 23.76
N SER A 337 -14.70 11.58 24.32
CA SER A 337 -14.42 10.22 24.76
C SER A 337 -15.12 9.22 23.84
N ILE A 338 -14.35 8.24 23.36
CA ILE A 338 -14.83 7.07 22.63
C ILE A 338 -14.16 5.84 23.24
N PRO A 339 -14.71 5.27 24.33
CA PRO A 339 -14.05 4.19 25.09
C PRO A 339 -13.66 2.97 24.26
N LYS A 340 -14.47 2.64 23.25
CA LYS A 340 -14.19 1.55 22.30
C LYS A 340 -12.86 1.68 21.56
N HIS A 341 -12.24 2.86 21.52
CA HIS A 341 -10.91 3.05 20.95
C HIS A 341 -9.86 2.16 21.64
N LEU A 342 -9.97 1.95 22.95
CA LEU A 342 -9.05 1.10 23.73
C LEU A 342 -9.24 -0.40 23.48
N GLU A 343 -10.30 -0.77 22.75
CA GLU A 343 -10.61 -2.15 22.36
C GLU A 343 -10.17 -2.46 20.93
N ALA A 344 -9.76 -1.45 20.15
CA ALA A 344 -9.30 -1.63 18.78
C ALA A 344 -8.08 -2.55 18.73
N GLY A 345 -8.15 -3.63 17.93
CA GLY A 345 -7.07 -4.60 17.76
C GLY A 345 -7.00 -5.71 18.83
N LYS A 346 -7.97 -5.79 19.75
CA LYS A 346 -8.05 -6.88 20.76
C LYS A 346 -8.87 -8.10 20.31
N TYR A 347 -9.46 -8.05 19.12
CA TYR A 347 -10.31 -9.10 18.54
C TYR A 347 -9.85 -9.44 17.13
#